data_AF-A0A973JAM3-F1
#
_entry.id   AF-A0A973JAM3-F1
#
_cell.length_a   1.000
_cell.length_b   1.000
_cell.length_c   1.000
_cell.angle_alpha   90.00
_cell.angle_beta   90.00
_cell.angle_gamma   90.00
#
_symmetry.space_group_name_H-M   'P 1'
#
loop_
_entity.id
_entity.type
_entity.pdbx_description
1 polymer ?
#
loop_
_entity_poly.entity_id
_entity_poly.type
_entity_poly.pdbx_seq_one_letter_code
_entity_poly.pdbx_strand_id
1 'polypeptide(L)'
;MRSIAKLSTQTGSLIGLGMVMVLALGLVITTLLGARVSTVFSSINSGLSYPGSGGGSMSSASQSALANANEPLPAQANLPVQERMIIRNASLTIEVADVGQADEQIRALINQAGGYILTSSTSGEGNEMSVVLSTRVPAAQFDTALSAVQSVAAKVRQRSVSGEDVTEEFVDLTSRLHNLEITRDRVETMMGQATKISDMLTVSATLSDIQGQIEQIQGRMQYLSQNANLSTIDVSIQPVPVVPIMSEQGWQPVAVARGALHDVIVTGQGLINLLIVIVIWMPLIVPPLLLAWWAWRRFRRDTHRSGEAA
;
A
#
# COMPACT_ATOMS: atom_id res chain seq x y z
N MET A 1 20.59 62.31 -70.54
CA MET A 1 19.27 62.73 -70.03
C MET A 1 18.90 61.84 -68.85
N ARG A 2 18.69 62.48 -67.69
CA ARG A 2 18.01 62.06 -66.44
C ARG A 2 18.38 60.67 -65.86
N SER A 3 19.23 60.53 -64.83
CA SER A 3 19.28 61.18 -63.49
C SER A 3 18.30 60.55 -62.47
N ILE A 4 18.91 59.83 -61.52
CA ILE A 4 18.72 59.92 -60.05
C ILE A 4 17.35 59.51 -59.48
N ALA A 5 17.36 58.52 -58.57
CA ALA A 5 16.99 58.68 -57.15
C ALA A 5 16.75 57.29 -56.52
N LYS A 6 17.59 56.87 -55.57
CA LYS A 6 17.54 57.23 -54.14
C LYS A 6 16.31 56.61 -53.45
N LEU A 7 16.56 55.64 -52.58
CA LEU A 7 16.57 55.87 -51.12
C LEU A 7 15.23 56.42 -50.60
N SER A 8 14.38 55.54 -50.07
CA SER A 8 13.59 55.81 -48.86
C SER A 8 12.98 54.52 -48.30
N THR A 9 13.84 53.56 -47.98
CA THR A 9 13.58 52.52 -46.98
C THR A 9 13.49 53.16 -45.60
N GLN A 10 12.40 53.84 -45.26
CA GLN A 10 12.16 54.23 -43.86
C GLN A 10 10.74 54.68 -43.49
N THR A 11 9.67 54.17 -44.10
CA THR A 11 8.31 54.45 -43.56
C THR A 11 7.34 53.26 -43.56
N GLY A 12 7.79 52.07 -43.96
CA GLY A 12 6.98 50.84 -43.97
C GLY A 12 7.09 49.96 -42.71
N SER A 13 8.09 50.18 -41.85
CA SER A 13 8.38 49.26 -40.73
C SER A 13 7.54 49.50 -39.47
N LEU A 14 6.82 50.63 -39.35
CA LEU A 14 6.08 50.98 -38.12
C LEU A 14 4.66 50.39 -38.06
N ILE A 15 4.06 50.04 -39.21
CA ILE A 15 2.71 49.44 -39.23
C ILE A 15 2.78 47.91 -39.14
N GLY A 16 3.85 47.30 -39.67
CA GLY A 16 4.11 45.87 -39.52
C GLY A 16 4.43 45.46 -38.08
N LEU A 17 5.11 46.32 -37.31
CA LEU A 17 5.49 46.01 -35.93
C LEU A 17 4.29 46.02 -34.96
N GLY A 18 3.34 46.95 -35.16
CA GLY A 18 2.13 47.02 -34.31
C GLY A 18 1.18 45.83 -34.49
N MET A 19 1.04 45.33 -35.72
CA MET A 19 0.17 44.18 -36.03
C MET A 19 0.79 42.85 -35.59
N VAL A 20 2.12 42.71 -35.66
CA VAL A 20 2.83 41.55 -35.12
C VAL A 20 2.86 41.56 -33.59
N MET A 21 2.90 42.74 -32.93
CA MET A 21 2.86 42.81 -31.47
C MET A 21 1.48 42.47 -30.88
N VAL A 22 0.38 42.81 -31.56
CA VAL A 22 -0.99 42.46 -31.12
C VAL A 22 -1.29 40.97 -31.30
N LEU A 23 -0.76 40.34 -32.35
CA LEU A 23 -0.83 38.88 -32.54
C LEU A 23 0.11 38.12 -31.58
N ALA A 24 1.27 38.70 -31.24
CA ALA A 24 2.17 38.14 -30.23
C ALA A 24 1.62 38.27 -28.79
N LEU A 25 0.93 39.37 -28.44
CA LEU A 25 0.30 39.53 -27.12
C LEU A 25 -0.88 38.55 -26.93
N GLY A 26 -1.66 38.27 -27.98
CA GLY A 26 -2.78 37.33 -27.92
C GLY A 26 -2.37 35.86 -27.76
N LEU A 27 -1.22 35.46 -28.33
CA LEU A 27 -0.67 34.11 -28.20
C LEU A 27 0.03 33.88 -26.85
N VAL A 28 0.57 34.94 -26.24
CA VAL A 28 1.23 34.87 -24.92
C VAL A 28 0.20 34.82 -23.78
N ILE A 29 -0.96 35.48 -23.90
CA ILE A 29 -1.99 35.48 -22.85
C ILE A 29 -2.77 34.15 -22.78
N THR A 30 -2.90 33.43 -23.90
CA THR A 30 -3.55 32.10 -23.93
C THR A 30 -2.63 30.96 -23.46
N THR A 31 -1.31 31.11 -23.55
CA THR A 31 -0.33 30.11 -23.09
C THR A 31 0.15 30.33 -21.65
N LEU A 32 0.00 31.53 -21.07
CA LEU A 32 0.41 31.80 -19.68
C LEU A 32 -0.63 31.48 -18.61
N LEU A 33 -1.92 31.30 -18.96
CA LEU A 33 -2.98 31.02 -17.99
C LEU A 33 -3.31 29.53 -17.83
N GLY A 34 -2.92 28.67 -18.80
CA GLY A 34 -3.11 27.22 -18.73
C GLY A 34 -2.01 26.45 -17.98
N ALA A 35 -0.84 27.07 -17.76
CA ALA A 35 0.34 26.39 -17.20
C ALA A 35 0.60 26.67 -15.70
N ARG A 36 -0.34 27.30 -14.97
CA ARG A 36 -0.15 27.72 -13.58
C ARG A 36 -1.23 27.27 -12.59
N VAL A 37 -1.95 26.18 -12.89
CA VAL A 37 -2.87 25.52 -11.92
C VAL A 37 -2.26 24.27 -11.28
N SER A 38 -1.16 23.71 -11.82
CA SER A 38 -0.52 22.50 -11.26
C SER A 38 0.65 22.74 -10.30
N THR A 39 1.19 23.96 -10.19
CA THR A 39 2.42 24.23 -9.43
C THR A 39 2.21 24.88 -8.06
N VAL A 40 0.97 25.03 -7.58
CA VAL A 40 0.71 25.61 -6.24
C VAL A 40 0.54 24.53 -5.16
N PHE A 41 0.34 23.26 -5.53
CA PHE A 41 0.12 22.18 -4.56
C PHE A 41 1.37 21.40 -4.13
N SER A 42 2.56 21.68 -4.69
CA SER A 42 3.80 20.95 -4.38
C SER A 42 4.78 21.67 -3.45
N SER A 43 4.52 22.92 -3.06
CA SER A 43 5.44 23.73 -2.23
C SER A 43 5.05 23.85 -0.76
N ILE A 44 4.13 23.01 -0.24
CA ILE A 44 3.72 23.04 1.18
C ILE A 44 4.29 21.85 1.98
N ASN A 45 5.00 20.88 1.36
CA ASN A 45 5.46 19.67 2.06
C ASN A 45 7.00 19.51 2.21
N SER A 46 7.78 20.57 2.01
CA SER A 46 9.25 20.54 2.16
C SER A 46 9.73 21.53 3.22
N GLY A 47 9.33 21.28 4.47
CA GLY A 47 9.67 22.15 5.59
C GLY A 47 9.58 21.46 6.96
N LEU A 48 10.16 20.28 7.11
CA LEU A 48 10.50 19.73 8.43
C LEU A 48 11.87 19.04 8.37
N SER A 49 12.91 19.86 8.36
CA SER A 49 14.28 19.44 8.67
C SER A 49 14.44 19.45 10.19
N TYR A 50 14.51 18.27 10.80
CA TYR A 50 14.90 18.12 12.21
C TYR A 50 16.40 18.44 12.35
N PRO A 51 16.82 19.32 13.27
CA PRO A 51 18.23 19.54 13.54
C PRO A 51 18.83 18.28 14.18
N GLY A 52 19.89 17.77 13.53
CA GLY A 52 20.68 16.65 14.01
C GLY A 52 21.32 16.96 15.36
N SER A 53 21.05 16.07 16.32
CA SER A 53 21.71 15.95 17.61
C SER A 53 23.23 15.92 17.43
N GLY A 54 23.91 16.84 18.13
CA GLY A 54 25.35 17.02 18.10
C GLY A 54 26.13 15.75 18.46
N GLY A 55 27.25 15.58 17.75
CA GLY A 55 28.30 14.64 18.10
C GLY A 55 28.92 15.02 19.45
N GLY A 56 28.65 14.19 20.45
CA GLY A 56 29.36 14.19 21.73
C GLY A 56 30.60 13.31 21.63
N SER A 57 31.75 13.95 21.81
CA SER A 57 33.09 13.37 21.86
C SER A 57 33.19 12.19 22.85
N MET A 58 33.64 11.03 22.36
CA MET A 58 34.17 9.98 23.22
C MET A 58 35.45 10.50 23.89
N SER A 59 35.39 10.68 25.20
CA SER A 59 36.58 10.79 26.04
C SER A 59 37.10 9.38 26.29
N SER A 60 38.24 9.06 25.68
CA SER A 60 39.07 7.93 26.04
C SER A 60 39.77 8.24 27.36
N ALA A 61 39.16 7.86 28.48
CA ALA A 61 39.80 7.89 29.79
C ALA A 61 39.29 6.73 30.66
N SER A 62 39.86 5.55 30.45
CA SER A 62 39.90 4.47 31.45
C SER A 62 40.84 3.37 30.97
N GLN A 63 42.11 3.73 30.84
CA GLN A 63 43.19 2.75 30.75
C GLN A 63 44.09 2.97 31.96
N SER A 64 43.71 2.38 33.09
CA SER A 64 44.58 1.93 34.18
C SER A 64 43.73 1.53 35.40
N ALA A 65 43.22 0.29 35.36
CA ALA A 65 42.89 -0.48 36.56
C ALA A 65 42.89 -1.97 36.20
N LEU A 66 44.01 -2.47 35.68
CA LEU A 66 44.37 -3.87 35.86
C LEU A 66 44.92 -4.02 37.27
N ALA A 67 44.09 -4.47 38.20
CA ALA A 67 44.54 -5.23 39.36
C ALA A 67 43.34 -6.00 39.94
N ASN A 68 43.30 -7.30 39.62
CA ASN A 68 42.44 -8.33 40.22
C ASN A 68 40.95 -8.32 39.84
N ALA A 69 40.64 -8.94 38.70
CA ALA A 69 39.35 -9.56 38.45
C ALA A 69 39.57 -10.89 37.71
N ASN A 70 40.24 -11.83 38.37
CA ASN A 70 40.30 -13.23 37.96
C ASN A 70 39.33 -14.07 38.82
N GLU A 71 38.22 -13.47 39.25
CA GLU A 71 37.06 -14.24 39.67
C GLU A 71 36.31 -14.64 38.39
N PRO A 72 36.09 -15.94 38.14
CA PRO A 72 35.14 -16.33 37.12
C PRO A 72 33.81 -15.70 37.51
N LEU A 73 33.27 -14.83 36.65
CA LEU A 73 31.88 -14.40 36.77
C LEU A 73 31.06 -15.68 36.97
N PRO A 74 30.15 -15.74 37.96
CA PRO A 74 29.28 -16.90 38.10
C PRO A 74 28.64 -17.12 36.74
N ALA A 75 28.95 -18.28 36.13
CA ALA A 75 28.31 -18.72 34.91
C ALA A 75 26.83 -18.46 35.12
N GLN A 76 26.24 -17.58 34.30
CA GLN A 76 24.81 -17.34 34.32
C GLN A 76 24.19 -18.72 34.34
N ALA A 77 23.58 -19.07 35.47
CA ALA A 77 22.97 -20.35 35.66
C ALA A 77 22.08 -20.52 34.44
N ASN A 78 22.39 -21.51 33.61
CA ASN A 78 21.54 -21.91 32.51
C ASN A 78 20.28 -22.41 33.20
N LEU A 79 19.38 -21.48 33.51
CA LEU A 79 18.08 -21.78 34.09
C LEU A 79 17.51 -22.87 33.19
N PRO A 80 17.08 -24.01 33.73
CA PRO A 80 16.49 -25.05 32.91
C PRO A 80 15.46 -24.35 32.03
N VAL A 81 15.63 -24.45 30.71
CA VAL A 81 14.71 -23.83 29.76
C VAL A 81 13.35 -24.40 30.11
N GLN A 82 12.57 -23.62 30.85
CA GLN A 82 11.21 -24.00 31.17
C GLN A 82 10.55 -24.17 29.82
N GLU A 83 10.04 -25.37 29.56
CA GLU A 83 9.48 -25.72 28.27
C GLU A 83 8.34 -24.74 27.99
N ARG A 84 8.61 -23.81 27.06
CA ARG A 84 7.69 -22.70 26.79
C ARG A 84 6.53 -23.25 26.00
N MET A 85 5.33 -22.97 26.47
CA MET A 85 4.10 -23.31 25.77
C MET A 85 3.79 -22.19 24.78
N ILE A 86 4.16 -22.39 23.52
CA ILE A 86 3.94 -21.40 22.47
C ILE A 86 2.97 -21.96 21.43
N ILE A 87 1.83 -21.30 21.26
CA ILE A 87 0.89 -21.60 20.17
C ILE A 87 1.42 -20.93 18.91
N ARG A 88 1.75 -21.73 17.88
CA ARG A 88 2.28 -21.21 16.62
C ARG A 88 1.29 -21.38 15.48
N ASN A 89 1.09 -20.30 14.74
CA ASN A 89 0.26 -20.28 13.55
C ASN A 89 1.05 -19.69 12.38
N ALA A 90 0.89 -20.27 11.19
CA ALA A 90 1.39 -19.69 9.95
C ALA A 90 0.27 -19.59 8.93
N SER A 91 0.24 -18.47 8.21
CA SER A 91 -0.54 -18.34 6.99
C SER A 91 0.39 -18.09 5.80
N LEU A 92 0.20 -18.87 4.75
CA LEU A 92 1.04 -18.85 3.57
C LEU A 92 0.16 -18.80 2.32
N THR A 93 0.38 -17.80 1.48
CA THR A 93 -0.22 -17.72 0.15
C THR A 93 0.87 -17.95 -0.87
N ILE A 94 0.74 -19.01 -1.66
CA ILE A 94 1.70 -19.42 -2.68
C ILE A 94 1.08 -19.41 -4.06
N GLU A 95 1.89 -19.06 -5.04
CA GLU A 95 1.57 -19.22 -6.46
C GLU A 95 2.36 -20.39 -7.02
N VAL A 96 1.66 -21.24 -7.76
CA VAL A 96 2.20 -22.45 -8.39
C VAL A 96 1.76 -22.53 -9.85
N ALA A 97 2.53 -23.28 -10.65
CA ALA A 97 2.18 -23.52 -12.04
C ALA A 97 1.02 -24.50 -12.19
N ASP A 98 1.03 -25.57 -11.38
CA ASP A 98 -0.02 -26.59 -11.33
C ASP A 98 -0.52 -26.72 -9.89
N VAL A 99 -1.78 -26.33 -9.68
CA VAL A 99 -2.41 -26.32 -8.35
C VAL A 99 -2.73 -27.73 -7.86
N GLY A 100 -3.09 -28.66 -8.75
CA GLY A 100 -3.40 -30.04 -8.40
C GLY A 100 -2.14 -30.79 -7.96
N GLN A 101 -1.06 -30.66 -8.72
CA GLN A 101 0.23 -31.27 -8.36
C GLN A 101 0.78 -30.69 -7.05
N ALA A 102 0.67 -29.37 -6.86
CA ALA A 102 1.13 -28.72 -5.64
C ALA A 102 0.32 -29.16 -4.41
N ASP A 103 -1.01 -29.31 -4.53
CA ASP A 103 -1.87 -29.82 -3.45
C ASP A 103 -1.42 -31.22 -3.00
N GLU A 104 -1.24 -32.16 -3.93
CA GLU A 104 -0.79 -33.52 -3.64
C GLU A 104 0.60 -33.54 -2.96
N GLN A 105 1.54 -32.75 -3.48
CA GLN A 105 2.89 -32.64 -2.90
C GLN A 105 2.85 -32.06 -1.48
N ILE A 106 2.08 -31.00 -1.26
CA ILE A 106 1.95 -30.36 0.06
C ILE A 106 1.32 -31.32 1.05
N ARG A 107 0.27 -32.06 0.68
CA ARG A 107 -0.31 -33.10 1.53
C ARG A 107 0.71 -34.17 1.91
N ALA A 108 1.52 -34.63 0.97
CA ALA A 108 2.56 -35.62 1.22
C ALA A 108 3.62 -35.09 2.22
N LEU A 109 4.07 -33.84 2.05
CA LEU A 109 5.04 -33.20 2.95
C LEU A 109 4.48 -33.04 4.38
N ILE A 110 3.22 -32.63 4.51
CA ILE A 110 2.56 -32.49 5.82
C ILE A 110 2.44 -33.85 6.51
N ASN A 111 2.02 -34.89 5.79
CA ASN A 111 1.94 -36.25 6.33
C ASN A 111 3.34 -36.77 6.73
N GLN A 112 4.38 -36.48 5.95
CA GLN A 112 5.76 -36.87 6.27
C GLN A 112 6.27 -36.17 7.53
N ALA A 113 5.84 -34.93 7.78
CA ALA A 113 6.14 -34.20 9.01
C ALA A 113 5.33 -34.69 10.24
N GLY A 114 4.52 -35.75 10.09
CA GLY A 114 3.65 -36.26 11.15
C GLY A 114 2.43 -35.38 11.43
N GLY A 115 2.11 -34.47 10.51
CA GLY A 115 0.91 -33.65 10.57
C GLY A 115 -0.26 -34.27 9.83
N TYR A 116 -1.41 -33.59 9.88
CA TYR A 116 -2.63 -33.98 9.18
C TYR A 116 -3.37 -32.76 8.66
N ILE A 117 -4.19 -32.96 7.64
CA ILE A 117 -5.07 -31.92 7.08
C ILE A 117 -6.36 -31.88 7.91
N LEU A 118 -6.68 -30.70 8.44
CA LEU A 118 -7.91 -30.45 9.20
C LEU A 118 -9.07 -30.12 8.26
N THR A 119 -8.84 -29.21 7.32
CA THR A 119 -9.82 -28.84 6.30
C THR A 119 -9.14 -28.62 4.96
N SER A 120 -9.88 -28.89 3.90
CA SER A 120 -9.46 -28.65 2.52
C SER A 120 -10.66 -28.12 1.75
N SER A 121 -10.48 -26.97 1.11
CA SER A 121 -11.48 -26.39 0.22
C SER A 121 -10.84 -26.09 -1.12
N THR A 122 -11.51 -26.51 -2.18
CA THR A 122 -11.10 -26.24 -3.56
C THR A 122 -12.15 -25.36 -4.19
N SER A 123 -11.73 -24.34 -4.94
CA SER A 123 -12.63 -23.39 -5.57
C SER A 123 -12.07 -22.94 -6.93
N GLY A 124 -12.96 -22.65 -7.88
CA GLY A 124 -12.57 -22.35 -9.26
C GLY A 124 -12.40 -23.60 -10.12
N GLU A 125 -12.21 -23.39 -11.41
CA GLU A 125 -12.05 -24.46 -12.41
C GLU A 125 -10.91 -24.11 -13.39
N GLY A 126 -10.28 -25.13 -13.98
CA GLY A 126 -9.21 -24.96 -14.96
C GLY A 126 -8.05 -24.11 -14.43
N ASN A 127 -7.71 -23.05 -15.15
CA ASN A 127 -6.59 -22.16 -14.81
C ASN A 127 -6.86 -21.19 -13.65
N GLU A 128 -8.08 -21.15 -13.10
CA GLU A 128 -8.44 -20.32 -11.94
C GLU A 128 -8.65 -21.16 -10.67
N MET A 129 -8.39 -22.47 -10.74
CA MET A 129 -8.48 -23.38 -9.60
C MET A 129 -7.57 -22.91 -8.47
N SER A 130 -8.10 -22.84 -7.26
CA SER A 130 -7.40 -22.50 -6.03
C SER A 130 -7.74 -23.50 -4.93
N VAL A 131 -6.80 -23.73 -4.02
CA VAL A 131 -6.96 -24.67 -2.91
C VAL A 131 -6.57 -23.97 -1.61
N VAL A 132 -7.40 -24.10 -0.59
CA VAL A 132 -7.11 -23.65 0.77
C VAL A 132 -7.06 -24.87 1.67
N LEU A 133 -5.92 -25.06 2.32
CA LEU A 133 -5.66 -26.14 3.26
C LEU A 133 -5.44 -25.55 4.65
N SER A 134 -6.11 -26.09 5.65
CA SER A 134 -5.75 -25.87 7.04
C SER A 134 -5.16 -27.17 7.60
N THR A 135 -3.95 -27.09 8.12
CA THR A 135 -3.18 -28.28 8.54
C THR A 135 -2.69 -28.14 9.97
N ARG A 136 -2.57 -29.26 10.67
CA ARG A 136 -1.99 -29.36 12.02
C ARG A 136 -0.71 -30.18 11.95
N VAL A 137 0.38 -29.63 12.49
CA VAL A 137 1.70 -30.26 12.47
C VAL A 137 2.29 -30.23 13.88
N PRO A 138 3.00 -31.28 14.33
CA PRO A 138 3.73 -31.25 15.59
C PRO A 138 4.62 -30.01 15.69
N ALA A 139 4.61 -29.32 16.84
CA ALA A 139 5.32 -28.05 17.02
C ALA A 139 6.83 -28.16 16.73
N ALA A 140 7.43 -29.32 17.04
CA ALA A 140 8.83 -29.62 16.74
C ALA A 140 9.15 -29.68 15.23
N GLN A 141 8.17 -30.00 14.39
CA GLN A 141 8.32 -30.12 12.94
C GLN A 141 7.81 -28.89 12.18
N PHE A 142 7.30 -27.87 12.88
CA PHE A 142 6.66 -26.71 12.27
C PHE A 142 7.58 -25.98 11.27
N ASP A 143 8.80 -25.65 11.67
CA ASP A 143 9.72 -24.87 10.81
C ASP A 143 10.16 -25.68 9.59
N THR A 144 10.37 -26.98 9.76
CA THR A 144 10.70 -27.93 8.69
C THR A 144 9.55 -28.04 7.71
N ALA A 145 8.32 -28.27 8.20
CA ALA A 145 7.13 -28.39 7.36
C ALA A 145 6.82 -27.09 6.61
N LEU A 146 6.88 -25.94 7.28
CA LEU A 146 6.64 -24.64 6.67
C LEU A 146 7.66 -24.34 5.55
N SER A 147 8.92 -24.68 5.76
CA SER A 147 9.98 -24.52 4.74
C SER A 147 9.80 -25.49 3.58
N ALA A 148 9.41 -26.73 3.84
CA ALA A 148 9.11 -27.73 2.82
C ALA A 148 7.93 -27.30 1.94
N VAL A 149 6.84 -26.81 2.52
CA VAL A 149 5.69 -26.27 1.76
C VAL A 149 6.11 -25.08 0.90
N GLN A 150 6.99 -24.21 1.39
CA GLN A 150 7.48 -23.08 0.60
C GLN A 150 8.34 -23.50 -0.59
N SER A 151 9.05 -24.62 -0.49
CA SER A 151 9.88 -25.13 -1.59
C SER A 151 9.07 -25.59 -2.80
N VAL A 152 7.78 -25.90 -2.60
CA VAL A 152 6.83 -26.25 -3.68
C VAL A 152 6.36 -25.01 -4.44
N ALA A 153 6.41 -23.83 -3.81
CA ALA A 153 5.93 -22.59 -4.41
C ALA A 153 6.82 -22.12 -5.55
N ALA A 154 6.23 -21.71 -6.68
CA ALA A 154 6.95 -20.94 -7.69
C ALA A 154 7.21 -19.50 -7.18
N LYS A 155 6.26 -18.95 -6.43
CA LYS A 155 6.38 -17.65 -5.77
C LYS A 155 5.57 -17.61 -4.48
N VAL A 156 6.16 -17.08 -3.41
CA VAL A 156 5.42 -16.79 -2.17
C VAL A 156 4.83 -15.39 -2.27
N ARG A 157 3.50 -15.27 -2.23
CA ARG A 157 2.78 -13.99 -2.24
C ARG A 157 2.71 -13.36 -0.86
N GLN A 158 2.44 -14.19 0.14
CA GLN A 158 2.32 -13.75 1.52
C GLN A 158 2.81 -14.86 2.44
N ARG A 159 3.58 -14.48 3.46
CA ARG A 159 3.97 -15.33 4.57
C ARG A 159 3.77 -14.55 5.86
N SER A 160 2.93 -15.07 6.75
CA SER A 160 2.76 -14.57 8.10
C SER A 160 2.99 -15.71 9.08
N VAL A 161 3.75 -15.44 10.14
CA VAL A 161 4.00 -16.40 11.22
C VAL A 161 3.75 -15.65 12.52
N SER A 162 2.88 -16.19 13.35
CA SER A 162 2.61 -15.68 14.70
C SER A 162 2.87 -16.77 15.74
N GLY A 163 3.26 -16.32 16.92
CA GLY A 163 3.47 -17.15 18.09
C GLY A 163 2.92 -16.45 19.31
N GLU A 164 2.14 -17.16 20.10
CA GLU A 164 1.59 -16.67 21.37
C GLU A 164 2.15 -17.52 22.50
N ASP A 165 2.87 -16.89 23.43
CA ASP A 165 3.40 -17.55 24.62
C ASP A 165 2.31 -17.61 25.69
N VAL A 166 1.84 -18.82 25.97
CA VAL A 166 0.76 -19.11 26.94
C VAL A 166 1.31 -19.80 28.19
N THR A 167 2.62 -19.76 28.40
CA THR A 167 3.28 -20.41 29.55
C THR A 167 2.77 -19.84 30.88
N GLU A 168 2.70 -18.51 30.99
CA GLU A 168 2.21 -17.82 32.18
C GLU A 168 0.75 -18.19 32.46
N GLU A 169 -0.10 -18.14 31.43
CA GLU A 169 -1.52 -18.48 31.57
C GLU A 169 -1.70 -19.93 32.05
N PHE A 170 -0.93 -20.87 31.50
CA PHE A 170 -1.02 -22.28 31.89
C PHE A 170 -0.58 -22.53 33.33
N VAL A 171 0.51 -21.88 33.78
CA VAL A 171 0.99 -21.97 35.17
C VAL A 171 -0.02 -21.38 36.15
N ASP A 172 -0.63 -20.25 35.79
CA ASP A 172 -1.69 -19.62 36.59
C ASP A 172 -2.92 -20.52 36.72
N LEU A 173 -3.38 -21.10 35.60
CA LEU A 173 -4.51 -22.03 35.58
C LEU A 173 -4.23 -23.28 36.41
N THR A 174 -3.02 -23.82 36.36
CA THR A 174 -2.58 -24.95 37.19
C THR A 174 -2.71 -24.62 38.68
N SER A 175 -2.24 -23.43 39.09
CA SER A 175 -2.32 -22.99 40.48
C SER A 175 -3.77 -22.78 40.93
N ARG A 176 -4.62 -22.23 40.06
CA ARG A 176 -6.06 -22.05 40.34
C ARG A 176 -6.78 -23.38 40.46
N LEU A 177 -6.50 -24.31 39.56
CA LEU A 177 -7.07 -25.67 39.58
C LEU A 177 -6.77 -26.36 40.91
N HIS A 178 -5.50 -26.35 41.32
CA HIS A 178 -5.08 -26.95 42.59
C HIS A 178 -5.81 -26.36 43.81
N ASN A 179 -5.98 -25.04 43.85
CA ASN A 179 -6.72 -24.38 44.94
C ASN A 179 -8.20 -24.75 44.94
N LEU A 180 -8.83 -24.87 43.77
CA LEU A 180 -10.22 -25.30 43.66
C LEU A 180 -10.42 -26.76 44.06
N GLU A 181 -9.48 -27.65 43.72
CA GLU A 181 -9.50 -29.05 44.15
C GLU A 181 -9.40 -29.16 45.68
N ILE A 182 -8.47 -28.44 46.31
CA ILE A 182 -8.38 -28.38 47.78
C ILE A 182 -9.69 -27.84 48.39
N THR A 183 -10.29 -26.83 47.76
CA THR A 183 -11.55 -26.24 48.24
C THR A 183 -12.70 -27.24 48.11
N ARG A 184 -12.80 -27.95 46.97
CA ARG A 184 -13.76 -29.03 46.75
C ARG A 184 -13.64 -30.08 47.84
N ASP A 185 -12.43 -30.59 48.11
CA ASP A 185 -12.22 -31.67 49.08
C ASP A 185 -12.60 -31.24 50.51
N ARG A 186 -12.36 -29.97 50.87
CA ARG A 186 -12.82 -29.39 52.15
C ARG A 186 -14.34 -29.30 52.22
N VAL A 187 -14.99 -28.86 51.15
CA VAL A 187 -16.46 -28.75 51.05
C VAL A 187 -17.10 -30.14 51.09
N GLU A 188 -16.53 -31.14 50.43
CA GLU A 188 -16.96 -32.55 50.52
C GLU A 188 -16.81 -33.11 51.93
N THR A 189 -15.72 -32.77 52.63
CA THR A 189 -15.56 -33.16 54.04
C THR A 189 -16.64 -32.54 54.93
N MET A 190 -16.99 -31.26 54.71
CA MET A 190 -18.09 -30.60 55.43
C MET A 190 -19.45 -31.22 55.09
N MET A 191 -19.67 -31.62 53.83
CA MET A 191 -20.88 -32.35 53.41
C MET A 191 -21.04 -33.64 54.21
N GLY A 192 -19.97 -34.42 54.38
CA GLY A 192 -19.99 -35.66 55.15
C GLY A 192 -20.34 -35.49 56.63
N GLN A 193 -20.21 -34.26 57.16
CA GLN A 193 -20.54 -33.91 58.54
C GLN A 193 -21.91 -33.22 58.68
N ALA A 194 -22.55 -32.83 57.58
CA ALA A 194 -23.82 -32.12 57.61
C ALA A 194 -24.97 -33.04 58.07
N THR A 195 -25.78 -32.56 59.02
CA THR A 195 -26.92 -33.32 59.58
C THR A 195 -28.28 -32.78 59.16
N LYS A 196 -28.34 -31.55 58.65
CA LYS A 196 -29.58 -30.92 58.18
C LYS A 196 -29.67 -30.97 56.65
N ILE A 197 -30.86 -31.30 56.14
CA ILE A 197 -31.14 -31.35 54.69
C ILE A 197 -30.91 -29.98 54.03
N SER A 198 -31.26 -28.88 54.71
CA SER A 198 -30.99 -27.52 54.22
C SER A 198 -29.52 -27.30 53.93
N ASP A 199 -28.66 -27.73 54.86
CA ASP A 199 -27.22 -27.52 54.78
C ASP A 199 -26.63 -28.41 53.68
N MET A 200 -27.12 -29.65 53.54
CA MET A 200 -26.75 -30.53 52.43
C MET A 200 -27.10 -29.93 51.06
N LEU A 201 -28.27 -29.31 50.90
CA LEU A 201 -28.65 -28.67 49.64
C LEU A 201 -27.73 -27.47 49.32
N THR A 202 -27.40 -26.66 50.31
CA THR A 202 -26.48 -25.51 50.15
C THR A 202 -25.06 -25.97 49.79
N VAL A 203 -24.54 -26.98 50.49
CA VAL A 203 -23.21 -27.53 50.21
C VAL A 203 -23.18 -28.21 48.83
N SER A 204 -24.27 -28.87 48.41
CA SER A 204 -24.39 -29.51 47.10
C SER A 204 -24.36 -28.48 45.97
N ALA A 205 -25.09 -27.37 46.11
CA ALA A 205 -25.04 -26.27 45.16
C ALA A 205 -23.61 -25.70 45.05
N THR A 206 -22.95 -25.46 46.19
CA THR A 206 -21.57 -24.97 46.23
C THR A 206 -20.60 -25.94 45.55
N LEU A 207 -20.76 -27.25 45.79
CA LEU A 207 -19.94 -28.28 45.19
C LEU A 207 -20.12 -28.32 43.66
N SER A 208 -21.36 -28.21 43.18
CA SER A 208 -21.67 -28.11 41.75
C SER A 208 -21.00 -26.89 41.10
N ASP A 209 -21.00 -25.74 41.79
CA ASP A 209 -20.37 -24.51 41.29
C ASP A 209 -18.84 -24.64 41.22
N ILE A 210 -18.22 -25.27 42.22
CA ILE A 210 -16.77 -25.52 42.25
C ILE A 210 -16.39 -26.52 41.15
N GLN A 211 -17.15 -27.59 40.97
CA GLN A 211 -16.90 -28.58 39.92
C GLN A 211 -17.01 -27.95 38.52
N GLY A 212 -18.02 -27.12 38.28
CA GLY A 212 -18.14 -26.39 37.01
C GLY A 212 -16.93 -25.50 36.72
N GLN A 213 -16.38 -24.82 37.74
CA GLN A 213 -15.15 -24.02 37.59
C GLN A 213 -13.92 -24.88 37.30
N ILE A 214 -13.79 -26.03 37.98
CA ILE A 214 -12.71 -27.00 37.74
C ILE A 214 -12.75 -27.48 36.29
N GLU A 215 -13.92 -27.91 35.81
CA GLU A 215 -14.11 -28.40 34.44
C GLU A 215 -13.78 -27.32 33.41
N GLN A 216 -14.19 -26.08 33.65
CA GLN A 216 -13.86 -24.95 32.77
C GLN A 216 -12.34 -24.71 32.69
N ILE A 217 -11.65 -24.72 33.84
CA ILE A 217 -10.19 -24.53 33.88
C ILE A 217 -9.47 -25.70 33.21
N GLN A 218 -9.88 -26.94 33.47
CA GLN A 218 -9.31 -28.12 32.83
C GLN A 218 -9.50 -28.08 31.32
N GLY A 219 -10.69 -27.69 30.83
CA GLY A 219 -10.97 -27.51 29.41
C GLY A 219 -10.06 -26.45 28.78
N ARG A 220 -9.85 -25.31 29.45
CA ARG A 220 -8.93 -24.26 28.99
C ARG A 220 -7.49 -24.75 28.94
N MET A 221 -7.03 -25.43 29.98
CA MET A 221 -5.67 -26.01 30.02
C MET A 221 -5.46 -27.03 28.91
N GLN A 222 -6.44 -27.90 28.66
CA GLN A 222 -6.38 -28.88 27.58
C GLN A 222 -6.30 -28.21 26.21
N TYR A 223 -7.08 -27.14 25.99
CA TYR A 223 -6.98 -26.34 24.77
C TYR A 223 -5.58 -25.73 24.58
N LEU A 224 -5.02 -25.08 25.61
CA LEU A 224 -3.69 -24.48 25.52
C LEU A 224 -2.61 -25.53 25.24
N SER A 225 -2.66 -26.67 25.93
CA SER A 225 -1.72 -27.78 25.74
C SER A 225 -1.81 -28.36 24.32
N GLN A 226 -3.00 -28.62 23.80
CA GLN A 226 -3.18 -29.16 22.46
C GLN A 226 -2.69 -28.19 21.37
N ASN A 227 -2.98 -26.89 21.52
CA ASN A 227 -2.55 -25.88 20.54
C ASN A 227 -1.06 -25.51 20.66
N ALA A 228 -0.44 -25.69 21.82
CA ALA A 228 1.01 -25.54 21.97
C ALA A 228 1.76 -26.75 21.38
N ASN A 229 1.20 -27.96 21.51
CA ASN A 229 1.79 -29.18 20.95
C ASN A 229 1.62 -29.30 19.43
N LEU A 230 0.51 -28.78 18.88
CA LEU A 230 0.19 -28.81 17.45
C LEU A 230 0.07 -27.41 16.89
N SER A 231 0.99 -27.06 16.00
CA SER A 231 0.97 -25.80 15.28
C SER A 231 0.05 -25.85 14.06
N THR A 232 -0.56 -24.72 13.73
CA THR A 232 -1.45 -24.59 12.57
C THR A 232 -0.69 -23.98 11.40
N ILE A 233 -0.81 -24.58 10.21
CA ILE A 233 -0.31 -24.01 8.96
C ILE A 233 -1.47 -23.93 7.97
N ASP A 234 -1.89 -22.72 7.67
CA ASP A 234 -2.89 -22.42 6.66
C ASP A 234 -2.19 -22.09 5.34
N VAL A 235 -2.50 -22.85 4.28
CA VAL A 235 -1.88 -22.72 2.97
C VAL A 235 -2.95 -22.39 1.94
N SER A 236 -2.82 -21.25 1.29
CA SER A 236 -3.61 -20.87 0.11
C SER A 236 -2.74 -21.06 -1.13
N ILE A 237 -3.14 -22.00 -1.98
CA ILE A 237 -2.50 -22.34 -3.24
C ILE A 237 -3.29 -21.67 -4.36
N GLN A 238 -2.62 -20.80 -5.11
CA GLN A 238 -3.21 -20.05 -6.21
C GLN A 238 -2.42 -20.32 -7.50
N PRO A 239 -3.07 -20.27 -8.67
CA PRO A 239 -2.36 -20.35 -9.93
C PRO A 239 -1.59 -19.05 -10.17
N VAL A 240 -0.46 -19.11 -10.86
CA VAL A 240 0.24 -17.89 -11.30
C VAL A 240 -0.72 -17.12 -12.22
N PRO A 241 -1.03 -15.84 -11.94
CA PRO A 241 -1.94 -15.07 -12.76
C PRO A 241 -1.35 -14.94 -14.15
N VAL A 242 -2.09 -15.44 -15.15
CA VAL A 242 -1.82 -15.13 -16.55
C VAL A 242 -2.17 -13.66 -16.71
N VAL A 243 -1.18 -12.78 -16.53
CA VAL A 243 -1.35 -11.39 -16.93
C VAL A 243 -1.70 -11.43 -18.41
N PRO A 244 -2.89 -10.98 -18.84
CA PRO A 244 -3.11 -10.79 -20.25
C PRO A 244 -2.05 -9.79 -20.65
N ILE A 245 -1.06 -10.23 -21.43
CA ILE A 245 -0.28 -9.30 -22.23
C ILE A 245 -1.34 -8.47 -22.92
N MET A 246 -1.43 -7.19 -22.56
CA MET A 246 -2.01 -6.22 -23.48
C MET A 246 -1.17 -6.43 -24.71
N SER A 247 -1.66 -7.24 -25.65
CA SER A 247 -1.14 -7.23 -26.99
C SER A 247 -1.20 -5.76 -27.33
N GLU A 248 -0.04 -5.15 -27.58
CA GLU A 248 0.01 -3.81 -28.15
C GLU A 248 -1.09 -3.81 -29.20
N GLN A 249 -2.13 -3.00 -28.98
CA GLN A 249 -3.30 -2.99 -29.84
C GLN A 249 -2.74 -2.66 -31.23
N GLY A 250 -2.48 -3.70 -32.02
CA GLY A 250 -1.72 -3.57 -33.26
C GLY A 250 -2.41 -2.49 -34.05
N TRP A 251 -1.65 -1.48 -34.48
CA TRP A 251 -2.18 -0.26 -35.08
C TRP A 251 -3.41 -0.58 -35.94
N GLN A 252 -4.59 -0.12 -35.51
CA GLN A 252 -5.86 -0.42 -36.15
C GLN A 252 -6.20 0.73 -37.12
N PRO A 253 -5.79 0.66 -38.40
CA PRO A 253 -5.95 1.76 -39.35
C PRO A 253 -7.41 2.19 -39.51
N VAL A 254 -8.36 1.26 -39.35
CA VAL A 254 -9.80 1.54 -39.45
C VAL A 254 -10.31 2.34 -38.25
N ALA A 255 -9.84 2.05 -37.04
CA ALA A 255 -10.22 2.79 -35.82
C ALA A 255 -9.61 4.20 -35.85
N VAL A 256 -8.35 4.30 -36.26
CA VAL A 256 -7.64 5.59 -36.44
C VAL A 256 -8.29 6.43 -37.55
N ALA A 257 -8.69 5.83 -38.68
CA ALA A 257 -9.38 6.53 -39.76
C ALA A 257 -10.76 7.07 -39.35
N ARG A 258 -11.54 6.30 -38.57
CA ARG A 258 -12.84 6.76 -38.04
C ARG A 258 -12.68 7.89 -37.03
N GLY A 259 -11.67 7.82 -36.16
CA GLY A 259 -11.32 8.92 -35.25
C GLY A 259 -10.90 10.18 -36.00
N ALA A 260 -10.01 10.05 -36.99
CA ALA A 260 -9.54 11.17 -37.79
C ALA A 260 -10.65 11.85 -38.61
N LEU A 261 -11.63 11.08 -39.13
CA LEU A 261 -12.79 11.66 -39.82
C LEU A 261 -13.68 12.49 -38.88
N HIS A 262 -13.85 12.06 -37.63
CA HIS A 262 -14.57 12.84 -36.64
C HIS A 262 -13.81 14.14 -36.29
N ASP A 263 -12.50 14.06 -36.11
CA ASP A 263 -11.64 15.21 -35.80
C ASP A 263 -11.59 16.25 -36.93
N VAL A 264 -11.64 15.82 -38.20
CA VAL A 264 -11.73 16.72 -39.36
C VAL A 264 -13.05 17.49 -39.35
N ILE A 265 -14.17 16.85 -39.00
CA ILE A 265 -15.48 17.50 -38.93
C ILE A 265 -15.50 18.52 -37.79
N VAL A 266 -14.98 18.16 -36.61
CA VAL A 266 -14.90 19.07 -35.45
C VAL A 266 -13.98 20.26 -35.74
N THR A 267 -12.84 20.04 -36.40
CA THR A 267 -11.92 21.12 -36.79
C THR A 267 -12.56 22.05 -37.84
N GLY A 268 -13.29 21.49 -38.81
CA GLY A 268 -14.06 22.26 -39.78
C GLY A 268 -15.13 23.14 -39.13
N GLN A 269 -15.77 22.63 -38.08
CA GLN A 269 -16.77 23.37 -37.30
C GLN A 269 -16.15 24.54 -36.51
N GLY A 270 -14.90 24.41 -36.05
CA GLY A 270 -14.13 25.51 -35.47
C GLY A 270 -13.88 26.67 -36.45
N LEU A 271 -13.61 26.36 -37.72
CA LEU A 271 -13.43 27.37 -38.77
C LEU A 271 -14.73 28.16 -39.04
N ILE A 272 -15.87 27.45 -39.05
CA ILE A 272 -17.20 28.06 -39.20
C ILE A 272 -17.50 28.98 -38.00
N ASN A 273 -17.17 28.54 -36.78
CA ASN A 273 -17.38 29.34 -35.58
C ASN A 273 -16.50 30.60 -35.57
N LEU A 274 -15.24 30.49 -36.03
CA LEU A 274 -14.35 31.63 -36.20
C LEU A 274 -14.88 32.64 -37.26
N LEU A 275 -15.44 32.15 -38.37
CA LEU A 275 -16.12 33.00 -39.35
C LEU A 275 -17.33 33.73 -38.76
N ILE A 276 -18.17 33.05 -37.97
CA ILE A 276 -19.32 33.66 -37.30
C ILE A 276 -18.86 34.78 -36.35
N VAL A 277 -17.81 34.53 -35.55
CA VAL A 277 -17.23 35.55 -34.66
C VAL A 277 -16.69 36.74 -35.46
N ILE A 278 -15.96 36.50 -36.55
CA ILE A 278 -15.46 37.60 -37.40
C ILE A 278 -16.62 38.44 -37.94
N VAL A 279 -17.67 37.81 -38.46
CA VAL A 279 -18.84 38.53 -39.02
C VAL A 279 -19.57 39.36 -37.96
N ILE A 280 -19.73 38.83 -36.75
CA ILE A 280 -20.37 39.54 -35.63
C ILE A 280 -19.52 40.74 -35.17
N TRP A 281 -18.20 40.59 -35.14
CA TRP A 281 -17.28 41.64 -34.66
C TRP A 281 -16.84 42.62 -35.77
N MET A 282 -17.07 42.30 -37.04
CA MET A 282 -16.74 43.13 -38.21
C MET A 282 -17.32 44.56 -38.13
N PRO A 283 -18.59 44.78 -37.75
CA PRO A 283 -19.17 46.12 -37.63
C PRO A 283 -18.53 46.94 -36.51
N LEU A 284 -17.95 46.29 -35.49
CA LEU A 284 -17.31 46.96 -34.36
C LEU A 284 -15.85 47.35 -34.69
N ILE A 285 -15.13 46.51 -35.44
CA ILE A 285 -13.70 46.69 -35.72
C ILE A 285 -13.44 47.57 -36.95
N VAL A 286 -14.31 47.53 -37.97
CA VAL A 286 -14.08 48.23 -39.25
C VAL A 286 -14.14 49.76 -39.15
N PRO A 287 -15.08 50.39 -38.42
CA PRO A 287 -15.11 51.84 -38.27
C PRO A 287 -13.84 52.46 -37.65
N PRO A 288 -13.29 51.95 -36.52
CA PRO A 288 -12.07 52.51 -35.95
C PRO A 288 -10.84 52.27 -36.85
N LEU A 289 -10.80 51.17 -37.60
CA LEU A 289 -9.69 50.86 -38.51
C LEU A 289 -9.72 51.76 -39.75
N LEU A 290 -10.91 52.06 -40.29
CA LEU A 290 -11.10 53.06 -41.34
C LEU A 290 -10.78 54.48 -40.86
N LEU A 291 -11.15 54.83 -39.63
CA LEU A 291 -10.81 56.12 -39.01
C LEU A 291 -9.30 56.27 -38.79
N ALA A 292 -8.63 55.24 -38.28
CA ALA A 292 -7.18 55.21 -38.12
C ALA A 292 -6.46 55.32 -39.47
N TRP A 293 -6.94 54.58 -40.49
CA TRP A 293 -6.41 54.67 -41.85
C TRP A 293 -6.63 56.05 -42.47
N TRP A 294 -7.81 56.65 -42.28
CA TRP A 294 -8.14 57.99 -42.78
C TRP A 294 -7.30 59.07 -42.08
N ALA A 295 -7.14 58.99 -40.76
CA ALA A 295 -6.30 59.90 -39.97
C ALA A 295 -4.82 59.79 -40.39
N TRP A 296 -4.32 58.56 -40.57
CA TRP A 296 -2.96 58.32 -41.05
C TRP A 296 -2.75 58.86 -42.48
N ARG A 297 -3.75 58.71 -43.35
CA ARG A 297 -3.74 59.27 -44.71
C ARG A 297 -3.79 60.80 -44.72
N ARG A 298 -4.43 61.43 -43.73
CA ARG A 298 -4.51 62.89 -43.61
C ARG A 298 -3.23 63.50 -43.06
N PHE A 299 -2.60 62.89 -42.05
CA PHE A 299 -1.34 63.37 -41.49
C PHE A 299 -0.13 63.26 -42.43
N ARG A 300 -0.18 62.39 -43.45
CA ARG A 300 0.87 62.30 -44.48
C ARG A 300 0.88 63.44 -45.51
N ARG A 301 -0.01 64.43 -45.43
CA ARG A 301 -0.08 65.53 -46.42
C ARG A 301 0.62 66.84 -46.01
N ASP A 302 1.05 67.01 -44.75
CA ASP A 302 1.53 68.30 -44.25
C ASP A 302 3.05 68.41 -43.97
N THR A 303 3.89 67.50 -44.49
CA THR A 303 5.36 67.49 -44.25
C THR A 303 6.23 67.81 -45.47
N HIS A 304 5.77 68.69 -46.38
CA HIS A 304 6.63 69.30 -47.40
C HIS A 304 6.38 70.81 -47.57
N ARG A 305 6.63 71.58 -46.51
CA ARG A 305 6.95 73.02 -46.58
C ARG A 305 7.92 73.36 -45.46
N SER A 306 9.22 73.12 -45.68
CA SER A 306 10.37 73.81 -45.05
C SER A 306 11.69 73.21 -45.55
N GLY A 307 12.53 74.04 -46.19
CA GLY A 307 13.88 73.75 -46.71
C GLY A 307 13.89 73.61 -48.24
N GLU A 308 14.51 74.45 -49.06
CA GLU A 308 15.55 75.50 -48.97
C GLU A 308 15.29 76.47 -50.16
N ALA A 309 15.55 77.79 -50.17
CA ALA A 309 16.74 78.53 -49.77
C ALA A 309 18.03 78.06 -50.49
N ALA A 310 18.04 78.19 -51.82
CA ALA A 310 19.22 78.48 -52.65
C ALA A 310 18.75 78.89 -54.06
#